data_AF-A0A9D1U8Q7-F1
#
_entry.id   AF-A0A9D1U8Q7-F1
#
_cell.length_a   1.000
_cell.length_b   1.000
_cell.length_c   1.000
_cell.angle_alpha   90.00
_cell.angle_beta   90.00
_cell.angle_gamma   90.00
#
_symmetry.space_group_name_H-M   'P 1'
#
loop_
_entity.id
_entity.type
_entity.pdbx_description
1 polymer ?
#
loop_
_entity_poly.entity_id
_entity_poly.type
_entity_poly.pdbx_seq_one_letter_code
_entity_poly.pdbx_strand_id
1 'polypeptide(L)'
;MPIETSFFSSKAPKGRKVCIAKWHRNWSGPRAERFAPSDPQAKDWKAAYRRDLESRFPTPSSLRLYLREIEARTPDPILCCFEVNPEECHRRVLAEFIKENLNLDVPEWSGRRHDGQLSLLP
;
A
#
# COMPACT_ATOMS: atom_id res chain seq x y z
N MET A 1 -11.78 2.09 -7.67
CA MET A 1 -11.50 0.85 -6.92
C MET A 1 -10.60 1.24 -5.76
N PRO A 2 -11.02 1.03 -4.49
CA PRO A 2 -10.32 1.58 -3.36
C PRO A 2 -9.14 0.68 -2.97
N ILE A 3 -7.94 1.09 -3.37
CA ILE A 3 -6.72 0.60 -2.72
C ILE A 3 -6.67 1.28 -1.35
N GLU A 4 -6.45 0.50 -0.30
CA GLU A 4 -6.38 1.00 1.06
C GLU A 4 -5.01 0.70 1.65
N THR A 5 -4.65 1.38 2.74
CA THR A 5 -3.49 1.01 3.57
C THR A 5 -3.94 0.46 4.91
N SER A 6 -3.12 -0.35 5.58
CA SER A 6 -3.42 -0.75 6.96
C SER A 6 -2.17 -1.18 7.71
N PHE A 7 -2.21 -1.10 9.04
CA PHE A 7 -1.26 -1.84 9.86
C PHE A 7 -1.46 -3.35 9.69
N PHE A 8 -0.37 -4.08 9.46
CA PHE A 8 -0.44 -5.50 9.07
C PHE A 8 -1.17 -6.38 10.10
N SER A 9 -0.98 -6.14 11.40
CA SER A 9 -1.64 -6.91 12.46
C SER A 9 -3.08 -6.44 12.77
N SER A 10 -3.65 -5.54 11.96
CA SER A 10 -5.05 -5.12 12.10
C SER A 10 -6.03 -6.26 11.76
N LYS A 11 -7.31 -6.03 12.07
CA LYS A 11 -8.43 -6.91 11.70
C LYS A 11 -8.77 -6.89 10.20
N ALA A 12 -7.95 -6.25 9.35
CA ALA A 12 -8.18 -6.23 7.91
C ALA A 12 -8.26 -7.67 7.34
N PRO A 13 -9.13 -7.92 6.33
CA PRO A 13 -9.31 -9.25 5.77
C PRO A 13 -8.02 -9.83 5.22
N LYS A 14 -7.61 -11.02 5.67
CA LYS A 14 -6.35 -11.66 5.26
C LYS A 14 -6.22 -11.80 3.74
N GLY A 15 -7.31 -12.15 3.05
CA GLY A 15 -7.33 -12.32 1.60
C GLY A 15 -7.12 -11.04 0.79
N ARG A 16 -7.22 -9.86 1.42
CA ARG A 16 -6.97 -8.55 0.79
C ARG A 16 -5.60 -7.97 1.14
N LYS A 17 -4.91 -8.51 2.16
CA LYS A 17 -3.63 -7.95 2.63
C LYS A 17 -2.53 -8.19 1.60
N VAL A 18 -1.79 -7.13 1.30
CA VAL A 18 -0.58 -7.17 0.47
C VAL A 18 0.55 -6.55 1.27
N CYS A 19 1.61 -7.31 1.52
CA CYS A 19 2.74 -6.81 2.29
C CYS A 19 3.59 -5.83 1.47
N ILE A 20 3.89 -4.65 2.05
CA ILE A 20 4.82 -3.66 1.49
C ILE A 20 6.11 -3.52 2.32
N ALA A 21 6.35 -4.39 3.31
CA ALA A 21 7.58 -4.36 4.10
C ALA A 21 8.66 -5.26 3.49
N LYS A 22 9.93 -4.85 3.63
CA LYS A 22 11.10 -5.62 3.15
C LYS A 22 11.22 -6.97 3.85
N TRP A 23 10.99 -6.99 5.17
CA TRP A 23 11.13 -8.19 5.99
C TRP A 23 9.84 -8.45 6.75
N HIS A 24 9.39 -9.70 6.71
CA HIS A 24 8.30 -10.17 7.55
C HIS A 24 8.50 -11.66 7.87
N ARG A 25 8.51 -11.99 9.16
CA ARG A 25 8.83 -13.37 9.57
C ARG A 25 7.68 -14.35 9.36
N ASN A 26 6.43 -13.88 9.44
CA ASN A 26 5.25 -14.76 9.56
C ASN A 26 4.18 -14.55 8.47
N TRP A 27 4.54 -13.95 7.33
CA TRP A 27 3.62 -13.78 6.20
C TRP A 27 4.07 -14.58 4.98
N SER A 28 3.14 -15.33 4.40
CA SER A 28 3.34 -16.16 3.20
C SER A 28 2.42 -15.75 2.05
N GLY A 29 1.60 -14.71 2.22
CA GLY A 29 0.66 -14.23 1.21
C GLY A 29 1.27 -13.19 0.25
N PRO A 30 0.40 -12.49 -0.52
CA PRO A 30 0.81 -11.52 -1.52
C PRO A 30 1.78 -10.44 -1.02
N ARG A 31 2.72 -10.06 -1.87
CA ARG A 31 3.74 -9.04 -1.60
C ARG A 31 3.87 -8.06 -2.76
N ALA A 32 4.04 -6.79 -2.43
CA ALA A 32 4.37 -5.72 -3.36
C ALA A 32 5.82 -5.27 -3.13
N GLU A 33 6.76 -6.09 -3.58
CA GLU A 33 8.20 -5.93 -3.32
C GLU A 33 8.76 -4.59 -3.81
N ARG A 34 8.21 -4.02 -4.89
CA ARG A 34 8.64 -2.71 -5.40
C ARG A 34 8.20 -1.55 -4.50
N PHE A 35 7.29 -1.77 -3.56
CA PHE A 35 6.96 -0.82 -2.49
C PHE A 35 7.75 -1.08 -1.21
N ALA A 36 8.59 -2.11 -1.13
CA ALA A 36 9.41 -2.32 0.06
C ALA A 36 10.56 -1.31 0.15
N PRO A 37 10.80 -0.66 1.30
CA PRO A 37 11.94 0.24 1.46
C PRO A 37 13.26 -0.51 1.20
N SER A 38 14.20 0.10 0.48
CA SER A 38 15.52 -0.49 0.24
C SER A 38 16.32 -0.56 1.54
N ASP A 39 16.30 0.51 2.34
CA ASP A 39 16.95 0.61 3.65
C ASP A 39 15.96 1.07 4.72
N PRO A 40 15.38 0.15 5.51
CA PRO A 40 14.44 0.49 6.58
C PRO A 40 15.11 1.15 7.80
N GLN A 41 16.45 1.19 7.89
CA GLN A 41 17.19 1.78 9.01
C GLN A 41 17.87 3.11 8.65
N ALA A 42 17.56 3.66 7.47
CA ALA A 42 18.12 4.93 7.05
C ALA A 42 17.78 6.05 8.06
N LYS A 43 18.78 6.88 8.39
CA LYS A 43 18.64 8.00 9.33
C LYS A 43 17.54 8.99 8.92
N ASP A 44 17.39 9.22 7.61
CA ASP A 44 16.26 9.94 7.01
C ASP A 44 15.44 8.96 6.17
N TRP A 45 14.78 8.04 6.86
CA TRP A 45 14.02 6.95 6.23
C TRP A 45 12.92 7.46 5.31
N LYS A 46 12.25 8.59 5.63
CA LYS A 46 11.16 9.13 4.81
C LYS A 46 11.69 9.61 3.45
N ALA A 47 12.78 10.39 3.44
CA ALA A 47 13.38 10.86 2.20
C ALA A 47 14.06 9.73 1.42
N ALA A 48 14.67 8.75 2.11
CA ALA A 48 15.23 7.57 1.46
C ALA A 48 14.15 6.74 0.76
N TYR A 49 13.05 6.45 1.47
CA TYR A 49 11.94 5.69 0.91
C TYR A 49 11.25 6.42 -0.24
N ARG A 50 11.11 7.74 -0.14
CA ARG A 50 10.55 8.53 -1.25
C ARG A 50 11.44 8.46 -2.50
N ARG A 51 12.76 8.57 -2.36
CA ARG A 51 13.70 8.38 -3.48
C ARG A 51 13.64 6.97 -4.07
N ASP A 52 13.47 5.94 -3.24
CA ASP A 52 13.25 4.58 -3.73
C ASP A 52 12.00 4.50 -4.62
N LEU A 53 10.89 5.11 -4.18
CA LEU A 53 9.65 5.14 -4.94
C LEU A 53 9.80 5.91 -6.27
N GLU A 54 10.42 7.09 -6.24
CA GLU A 54 10.67 7.90 -7.43
C GLU A 54 11.58 7.17 -8.44
N SER A 55 12.62 6.49 -7.95
CA SER A 55 13.53 5.69 -8.78
C SER A 55 12.83 4.49 -9.41
N ARG A 56 11.98 3.80 -8.65
CA ARG A 56 11.26 2.60 -9.12
C ARG A 56 10.06 2.94 -9.98
N PHE A 57 9.46 4.11 -9.80
CA PHE A 57 8.28 4.59 -10.50
C PHE A 57 8.51 6.00 -11.06
N PRO A 58 9.39 6.14 -12.07
CA PRO A 58 9.74 7.46 -12.61
C PRO A 58 8.60 8.13 -13.37
N THR A 59 7.53 7.40 -13.67
CA THR A 59 6.34 7.94 -14.34
C THR A 59 5.05 7.48 -13.67
N PRO A 60 3.97 8.30 -13.68
CA PRO A 60 2.64 7.89 -13.23
C PRO A 60 2.16 6.57 -13.87
N SER A 61 2.44 6.37 -15.15
CA SER A 61 2.08 5.15 -15.89
C SER A 61 2.72 3.90 -15.28
N SER A 62 3.99 3.96 -14.88
CA SER A 62 4.69 2.82 -14.26
C SER A 62 4.11 2.45 -12.89
N LEU A 63 3.72 3.45 -12.10
CA LEU A 63 3.04 3.24 -10.82
C LEU A 63 1.66 2.62 -11.03
N ARG A 64 0.87 3.16 -11.97
CA ARG A 64 -0.46 2.66 -12.29
C ARG A 64 -0.44 1.22 -12.79
N LEU A 65 0.55 0.86 -13.63
CA LEU A 65 0.71 -0.50 -14.11
C LEU A 65 0.99 -1.47 -12.96
N TYR A 66 1.89 -1.10 -12.05
CA TYR A 66 2.19 -1.93 -10.89
C TYR A 66 1.01 -2.09 -9.92
N LEU A 67 0.23 -1.02 -9.71
CA LEU A 67 -1.01 -1.11 -8.92
C LEU A 67 -2.02 -2.08 -9.54
N ARG A 68 -2.16 -2.09 -10.88
CA ARG A 68 -3.00 -3.07 -11.58
C ARG A 68 -2.49 -4.50 -11.45
N GLU A 69 -1.17 -4.72 -11.47
CA GLU A 69 -0.58 -6.05 -11.24
C GLU A 69 -0.83 -6.56 -9.82
N ILE A 70 -0.85 -5.67 -8.82
CA ILE A 70 -1.22 -6.02 -7.45
C ILE A 70 -2.71 -6.40 -7.40
N GLU A 71 -3.58 -5.58 -7.98
CA GLU A 71 -5.03 -5.81 -8.00
C GLU A 71 -5.41 -7.11 -8.73
N ALA A 72 -4.75 -7.42 -9.85
CA ALA A 72 -4.98 -8.66 -10.60
C ALA A 72 -4.67 -9.92 -9.77
N ARG A 73 -3.73 -9.83 -8.83
CA ARG A 73 -3.37 -10.93 -7.91
C ARG A 73 -4.17 -10.91 -6.62
N THR A 74 -4.66 -9.74 -6.22
CA THR A 74 -5.37 -9.53 -4.95
C THR A 74 -6.44 -8.47 -5.15
N PRO A 75 -7.69 -8.87 -5.43
CA PRO A 75 -8.80 -7.96 -5.60
C PRO A 75 -9.02 -7.08 -4.35
N ASP A 76 -9.31 -5.80 -4.56
CA ASP A 76 -9.42 -4.77 -3.51
C ASP A 76 -8.25 -4.79 -2.51
N PRO A 77 -7.00 -4.58 -2.97
CA PRO A 77 -5.82 -4.79 -2.14
C PRO A 77 -5.72 -3.77 -1.00
N ILE A 78 -5.31 -4.26 0.16
CA ILE A 78 -4.94 -3.47 1.35
C ILE A 78 -3.43 -3.56 1.52
N LEU A 79 -2.73 -2.45 1.24
CA LEU A 79 -1.27 -2.35 1.35
C LEU A 79 -0.87 -2.23 2.83
N CYS A 80 -0.17 -3.25 3.32
CA CYS A 80 0.10 -3.41 4.74
C CYS A 80 1.59 -3.29 5.09
N CYS A 81 1.87 -2.49 6.12
CA CYS A 81 3.19 -2.39 6.74
C CYS A 81 3.15 -2.76 8.23
N PHE A 82 4.30 -3.09 8.81
CA PHE A 82 4.43 -3.63 10.16
C PHE A 82 4.80 -2.59 11.22
N GLU A 83 5.04 -1.33 10.85
CA GLU A 83 5.32 -0.28 11.82
C GLU A 83 4.02 0.13 12.53
N VAL A 84 4.03 -0.04 13.85
CA VAL A 84 2.92 0.33 14.72
C VAL A 84 2.78 1.85 14.75
N ASN A 85 3.91 2.57 14.81
CA ASN A 85 3.93 4.02 14.83
C ASN A 85 3.49 4.57 13.45
N PRO A 86 2.33 5.25 13.37
CA PRO A 86 1.86 5.80 12.11
C PRO A 86 2.71 6.96 11.59
N GLU A 87 3.48 7.66 12.44
CA GLU A 87 4.38 8.75 12.04
C GLU A 87 5.67 8.23 11.38
N GLU A 88 6.02 6.97 11.64
CA GLU A 88 7.21 6.29 11.11
C GLU A 88 6.85 5.18 10.12
N CYS A 89 5.69 5.29 9.47
CA CYS A 89 5.20 4.22 8.62
C CYS A 89 5.30 4.52 7.12
N HIS A 90 5.95 3.61 6.40
CA HIS A 90 6.01 3.54 4.94
C HIS A 90 4.63 3.59 4.28
N ARG A 91 3.57 3.10 4.94
CA ARG A 91 2.20 3.09 4.37
C ARG A 91 1.64 4.48 4.12
N ARG A 92 1.94 5.46 4.98
CA ARG A 92 1.49 6.85 4.80
C ARG A 92 2.25 7.54 3.68
N VAL A 93 3.58 7.39 3.66
CA VAL A 93 4.43 7.93 2.59
C VAL A 93 4.01 7.36 1.23
N LEU A 94 3.70 6.07 1.17
CA LEU A 94 3.22 5.43 -0.05
C LEU A 94 1.85 5.96 -0.48
N ALA A 95 0.92 6.16 0.46
CA ALA A 95 -0.39 6.74 0.17
C ALA A 95 -0.28 8.17 -0.37
N GLU A 96 0.57 9.01 0.25
CA GLU A 96 0.90 10.36 -0.23
C GLU A 96 1.47 10.30 -1.66
N PHE A 97 2.46 9.43 -1.89
CA PHE A 97 3.09 9.26 -3.20
C PHE A 97 2.10 8.84 -4.29
N ILE A 98 1.18 7.92 -3.99
CA ILE A 98 0.14 7.49 -4.93
C ILE A 98 -0.85 8.64 -5.22
N LYS A 99 -1.24 9.40 -4.21
CA LYS A 99 -2.13 10.55 -4.36
C LYS A 99 -1.52 11.63 -5.22
N GLU A 100 -0.27 12.00 -4.98
CA GLU A 100 0.44 13.02 -5.76
C GLU A 100 0.63 12.62 -7.23
N ASN A 101 0.96 11.35 -7.50
CA ASN A 101 1.27 10.89 -8.85
C ASN A 101 0.04 10.51 -9.67
N LEU A 102 -1.02 10.01 -9.04
CA LEU A 102 -2.18 9.44 -9.74
C LEU A 102 -3.50 10.14 -9.41
N ASN A 103 -3.49 11.12 -8.50
CA ASN A 103 -4.69 11.72 -7.92
C ASN A 103 -5.66 10.66 -7.36
N LEU A 104 -5.08 9.57 -6.80
CA LEU A 104 -5.82 8.46 -6.22
C LEU A 104 -5.67 8.49 -4.71
N ASP A 105 -6.79 8.60 -3.99
CA ASP A 105 -6.77 8.54 -2.53
C ASP A 105 -6.62 7.09 -2.05
N VAL A 106 -5.73 6.86 -1.07
CA VAL A 106 -5.42 5.54 -0.52
C VAL A 106 -5.62 5.59 1.00
N PRO A 107 -6.88 5.56 1.49
CA PRO A 107 -7.18 5.77 2.89
C PRO A 107 -6.70 4.60 3.76
N GLU A 108 -6.55 4.85 5.06
CA GLU A 108 -6.31 3.78 6.03
C GLU A 108 -7.61 2.99 6.27
N TRP A 109 -7.54 1.67 6.13
CA TRP A 109 -8.67 0.77 6.32
C TRP A 109 -9.26 0.94 7.72
N SER A 110 -10.54 1.28 7.79
CA SER A 110 -11.24 1.59 9.05
C SER A 110 -12.22 0.51 9.49
N GLY A 111 -12.25 -0.66 8.82
CA GLY A 111 -13.21 -1.73 9.11
C GLY A 111 -14.61 -1.49 8.58
N ARG A 112 -14.94 -0.24 8.22
CA ARG A 112 -16.12 0.07 7.44
C ARG A 112 -15.85 -0.31 6.00
N ARG A 113 -16.65 -1.22 5.43
CA ARG A 113 -16.71 -1.36 3.98
C ARG A 113 -16.99 0.05 3.44
N HIS A 114 -16.20 0.53 2.49
CA HIS A 114 -16.75 1.48 1.53
C HIS A 114 -17.84 0.69 0.80
N ASP A 115 -19.07 0.77 1.32
CA ASP A 115 -20.29 0.41 0.59
C ASP A 115 -20.48 1.49 -0.49
N GLY A 116 -19.53 1.51 -1.42
CA GLY A 116 -19.53 2.36 -2.60
C GLY A 116 -20.29 1.65 -3.70
N GLN A 117 -21.61 1.60 -3.54
CA GLN A 117 -22.60 1.58 -4.62
C GLN A 117 -22.66 0.31 -5.47
N LEU A 118 -23.36 -0.70 -4.94
CA LEU A 118 -24.12 -1.66 -5.74
C LEU A 118 -25.59 -1.63 -5.29
N SER A 119 -26.18 -0.43 -5.33
CA SER A 119 -27.63 -0.24 -5.32
C SER A 119 -28.12 -0.15 -6.75
N LEU A 120 -28.03 -1.26 -7.48
CA LEU A 120 -28.91 -1.53 -8.63
C LEU A 120 -29.50 -2.91 -8.39
N LEU A 121 -30.42 -2.96 -7.44
CA LEU A 121 -31.47 -3.99 -7.36
C LEU A 121 -32.59 -3.60 -8.34
N PRO A 122 -33.45 -4.58 -8.72
CA PRO A 122 -33.91 -4.87 -10.08
C PRO A 122 -34.93 -3.90 -10.69
#